data_AF-A0A0B2QV87-F1
#
_entry.id   AF-A0A0B2QV87-F1
#
_cell.length_a   1.000
_cell.length_b   1.000
_cell.length_c   1.000
_cell.angle_alpha   90.00
_cell.angle_beta   90.00
_cell.angle_gamma   90.00
#
_symmetry.space_group_name_H-M   'P 1'
#
loop_
_entity.id
_entity.type
_entity.pdbx_description
1 polymer ?
#
loop_
_entity_poly.entity_id
_entity_poly.type
_entity_poly.pdbx_seq_one_letter_code
_entity_poly.pdbx_strand_id
1 'polypeptide(L)'
;RQKARVRWLKEGDNNSNYFHRLINHRRRQNAIQGLFINGVWVHDPSSVKNAALHYFKSRFAEENTSRPTLDGVQFPSLPQREKESLVARFSEVEIKSAVWDCGGDKSPGPDGLNFNFIKLFWETLKPDFIRFMDEFY
;
A
#
# COMPACT_ATOMS: atom_id res chain seq x y z
N ARG A 1 17.53 -13.89 21.56
CA ARG A 1 16.14 -13.37 21.41
C ARG A 1 16.04 -11.99 22.08
N GLN A 2 15.72 -10.95 21.31
CA GLN A 2 15.69 -9.55 21.78
C GLN A 2 14.50 -9.32 22.74
N LYS A 3 14.76 -9.04 24.03
CA LYS A 3 13.73 -8.91 25.08
C LYS A 3 12.64 -7.86 24.76
N ALA A 4 12.98 -6.82 24.01
CA ALA A 4 12.04 -5.77 23.59
C ALA A 4 10.91 -6.26 22.67
N ARG A 5 11.21 -7.20 21.75
CA ARG A 5 10.20 -7.79 20.84
C ARG A 5 9.21 -8.70 21.58
N VAL A 6 9.69 -9.46 22.57
CA VAL A 6 8.85 -10.33 23.40
C VAL A 6 7.88 -9.52 24.25
N ARG A 7 8.34 -8.40 24.82
CA ARG A 7 7.49 -7.53 25.62
C ARG A 7 6.44 -6.80 24.79
N TRP A 8 6.79 -6.36 23.57
CA TRP A 8 5.82 -5.82 22.62
C TRP A 8 4.72 -6.83 22.26
N LEU A 9 5.09 -8.08 21.95
CA LEU A 9 4.11 -9.13 21.64
C LEU A 9 3.13 -9.41 22.80
N LYS A 10 3.57 -9.25 24.06
CA LYS A 10 2.75 -9.53 25.24
C LYS A 10 1.91 -8.33 25.71
N GLU A 11 2.49 -7.13 25.67
CA GLU A 11 1.94 -5.94 26.33
C GLU A 11 1.56 -4.82 25.34
N GLY A 12 1.93 -4.94 24.06
CA GLY A 12 1.89 -3.87 23.06
C GLY A 12 0.55 -3.63 22.39
N ASP A 13 -0.42 -4.55 22.49
CA ASP A 13 -1.79 -4.34 22.02
C ASP A 13 -2.79 -4.19 23.19
N ASN A 14 -2.30 -4.37 24.41
CA ASN A 14 -3.04 -4.10 25.63
C ASN A 14 -2.84 -2.64 26.01
N ASN A 15 -3.84 -2.03 26.66
CA ASN A 15 -3.80 -0.68 27.23
C ASN A 15 -2.84 -0.57 28.45
N SER A 16 -1.62 -1.07 28.30
CA SER A 16 -0.62 -1.24 29.35
C SER A 16 0.25 0.00 29.51
N ASN A 17 0.87 0.16 30.69
CA ASN A 17 1.85 1.22 30.92
C ASN A 17 3.02 1.15 29.91
N TYR A 18 3.43 -0.07 29.53
CA TYR A 18 4.49 -0.28 28.54
C TYR A 18 4.08 0.23 27.14
N PHE A 19 2.85 -0.04 26.70
CA PHE A 19 2.30 0.47 25.45
C PHE A 19 2.31 2.00 25.41
N HIS A 20 1.78 2.65 26.46
CA HIS A 20 1.77 4.12 26.57
C HIS A 20 3.16 4.72 26.59
N ARG A 21 4.12 4.09 27.27
CA ARG A 21 5.52 4.54 27.28
C ARG A 21 6.14 4.49 25.88
N LEU A 22 5.87 3.44 25.10
CA LEU A 22 6.38 3.32 23.74
C LEU A 22 5.72 4.36 22.81
N ILE A 23 4.40 4.55 22.89
CA ILE A 23 3.71 5.59 22.13
C ILE A 23 4.27 6.97 22.47
N ASN A 24 4.42 7.29 23.74
CA ASN A 24 4.93 8.59 24.16
C ASN A 24 6.39 8.79 23.72
N HIS A 25 7.21 7.74 23.74
CA HIS A 25 8.56 7.79 23.18
C HIS A 25 8.54 8.09 21.67
N ARG A 26 7.72 7.38 20.90
CA ARG A 26 7.55 7.62 19.45
C ARG A 26 7.02 9.03 19.18
N ARG A 27 6.02 9.50 19.94
CA ARG A 27 5.48 10.86 19.85
C ARG A 27 6.56 11.90 20.08
N ARG A 28 7.41 11.73 21.11
CA ARG A 28 8.52 12.66 21.37
C ARG A 28 9.58 12.64 20.26
N GLN A 29 9.94 11.46 19.76
CA GLN A 29 10.93 11.34 18.68
C GLN A 29 10.42 11.91 17.34
N ASN A 30 9.14 11.73 17.04
CA ASN A 30 8.54 12.17 15.78
C ASN A 30 7.97 13.59 15.85
N ALA A 31 7.99 14.23 17.02
CA ALA A 31 7.49 15.57 17.20
C ALA A 31 8.42 16.58 16.53
N ILE A 32 7.88 17.32 15.56
CA ILE A 32 8.55 18.47 14.96
C ILE A 32 8.49 19.61 15.99
N GLN A 33 9.61 19.87 16.66
CA GLN A 33 9.72 20.92 17.69
C GLN A 33 9.77 22.33 17.09
N GLY A 34 10.17 22.44 15.83
CA GLY A 34 10.35 23.69 15.12
C GLY A 34 11.11 23.47 13.82
N LEU A 35 11.25 24.54 13.05
CA LEU A 35 11.99 24.56 11.79
C LEU A 35 12.93 25.77 11.77
N PHE A 36 14.08 25.63 11.11
CA PHE A 36 14.91 26.78 10.75
C PHE A 36 14.37 27.39 9.46
N ILE A 37 13.95 28.65 9.53
CA ILE A 37 13.43 29.42 8.39
C ILE A 37 14.30 30.67 8.28
N ASN A 38 15.00 30.83 7.15
CA ASN A 38 15.90 31.97 6.90
C ASN A 38 16.92 32.22 8.04
N GLY A 39 17.46 31.14 8.62
CA GLY A 39 18.45 31.22 9.71
C GLY A 39 17.86 31.44 11.12
N VAL A 40 16.55 31.58 11.26
CA VAL A 40 15.87 31.76 12.56
C VAL A 40 15.15 30.47 12.95
N TRP A 41 15.28 30.07 14.22
CA TRP A 41 14.52 28.95 14.77
C TRP A 41 13.06 29.37 15.04
N VAL A 42 12.11 28.71 14.37
CA VAL A 42 10.68 28.96 14.48
C VAL A 42 10.01 27.74 15.09
N HIS A 43 9.37 27.91 16.25
CA HIS A 43 8.66 26.84 16.96
C HIS A 43 7.14 27.08 17.07
N ASP A 44 6.65 28.25 16.64
CA ASP A 44 5.21 28.54 16.64
C ASP A 44 4.47 27.55 15.73
N PRO A 45 3.46 26.80 16.22
CA PRO A 45 2.80 25.76 15.44
C PRO A 45 2.18 26.26 14.13
N SER A 46 1.61 27.47 14.12
CA SER A 46 0.99 28.04 12.92
C SER A 46 2.05 28.36 11.87
N SER A 47 3.15 28.97 12.29
CA SER A 47 4.29 29.31 11.44
C SER A 47 4.98 28.07 10.88
N VAL A 48 5.20 27.04 11.70
CA VAL A 48 5.79 25.76 11.27
C VAL A 48 4.90 25.07 10.23
N LYS A 49 3.59 25.02 10.45
CA LYS A 49 2.62 24.46 9.49
C LYS A 49 2.64 25.22 8.16
N ASN A 50 2.63 26.55 8.22
CA ASN A 50 2.65 27.40 7.02
C ASN A 50 3.95 27.22 6.23
N ALA A 51 5.09 27.14 6.92
CA ALA A 51 6.39 26.90 6.28
C ALA A 51 6.44 25.54 5.57
N ALA A 52 5.98 24.48 6.24
CA ALA A 52 5.89 23.16 5.64
C ALA A 52 4.94 23.14 4.42
N LEU A 53 3.76 23.75 4.56
CA LEU A 53 2.80 23.89 3.46
C LEU A 53 3.43 24.60 2.26
N HIS A 54 4.03 25.77 2.49
CA HIS A 54 4.63 26.57 1.43
C HIS A 54 5.76 25.80 0.74
N TYR A 55 6.64 25.16 1.51
CA TYR A 55 7.73 24.36 0.98
C TYR A 55 7.24 23.25 0.04
N PHE A 56 6.27 22.45 0.46
CA PHE A 56 5.75 21.38 -0.39
C PHE A 56 4.92 21.92 -1.55
N LYS A 57 4.15 22.99 -1.33
CA LYS A 57 3.38 23.65 -2.40
C LYS A 57 4.30 24.14 -3.51
N SER A 58 5.42 24.79 -3.17
CA SER A 58 6.39 25.23 -4.17
C SER A 58 7.14 24.05 -4.79
N ARG A 59 7.54 23.06 -3.98
CA ARG A 59 8.32 21.90 -4.45
C ARG A 59 7.56 21.02 -5.45
N PHE A 60 6.23 20.94 -5.29
CA PHE A 60 5.32 20.19 -6.16
C PHE A 60 4.51 21.09 -7.10
N ALA A 61 4.82 22.39 -7.17
CA ALA A 61 4.26 23.24 -8.19
C ALA A 61 4.91 22.89 -9.55
N GLU A 62 4.08 22.85 -10.59
CA GLU A 62 4.59 22.78 -11.96
C GLU A 62 5.15 24.15 -12.36
N GLU A 63 6.46 24.22 -12.59
CA GLU A 63 7.10 25.45 -13.07
C GLU A 63 6.91 25.64 -14.59
N ASN A 64 6.68 24.53 -15.33
CA ASN A 64 6.58 24.57 -16.78
C ASN A 64 5.16 24.93 -17.23
N THR A 65 4.97 26.19 -17.61
CA THR A 65 3.69 26.71 -18.12
C THR A 65 3.33 26.18 -19.51
N SER A 66 4.30 25.66 -20.26
CA SER A 66 4.11 25.10 -21.60
C SER A 66 4.62 23.67 -21.65
N ARG A 67 3.88 22.77 -21.02
CA ARG A 67 4.15 21.33 -21.08
C ARG A 67 3.86 20.82 -22.50
N PRO A 68 4.83 20.22 -23.20
CA PRO A 68 4.56 19.57 -24.47
C PRO A 68 3.52 18.47 -24.25
N THR A 69 2.48 18.47 -25.08
CA THR A 69 1.50 17.40 -25.13
C THR A 69 2.04 16.26 -25.99
N LEU A 70 1.49 15.07 -25.82
CA LEU A 70 1.77 13.92 -26.69
C LEU A 70 0.86 13.93 -27.93
N ASP A 71 0.32 15.10 -28.29
CA ASP A 71 -0.59 15.24 -29.42
C ASP A 71 0.14 14.91 -30.72
N GLY A 72 -0.47 14.04 -31.53
CA GLY A 72 0.12 13.56 -32.78
C GLY A 72 1.22 12.51 -32.61
N VAL A 73 1.63 12.17 -31.38
CA VAL A 73 2.56 11.06 -31.15
C VAL A 73 1.82 9.74 -31.32
N GLN A 74 2.24 8.95 -32.31
CA GLN A 74 1.74 7.60 -32.50
C GLN A 74 2.50 6.63 -31.61
N PHE A 75 1.81 6.12 -30.59
CA PHE A 75 2.35 5.06 -29.75
C PHE A 75 2.08 3.69 -30.38
N PRO A 76 3.04 2.75 -30.30
CA PRO A 76 2.76 1.35 -30.57
C PRO A 76 1.53 0.93 -29.76
N SER A 77 0.48 0.54 -30.47
CA SER A 77 -0.77 0.11 -29.87
C SER A 77 -0.95 -1.37 -30.12
N LEU A 78 -1.47 -2.07 -29.12
CA LEU A 78 -1.81 -3.47 -29.27
C LEU A 78 -2.83 -3.64 -30.41
N PRO A 79 -2.71 -4.71 -31.22
CA PRO A 79 -3.75 -5.10 -32.16
C PRO A 79 -5.10 -5.22 -31.46
N GLN A 80 -6.19 -4.98 -32.19
CA GLN A 80 -7.54 -5.01 -31.64
C GLN A 80 -7.87 -6.30 -30.88
N ARG A 81 -7.43 -7.44 -31.42
CA ARG A 81 -7.58 -8.75 -30.78
C ARG A 81 -6.93 -8.83 -29.39
N GLU A 82 -5.75 -8.25 -29.23
CA GLU A 82 -5.04 -8.26 -27.95
C GLU A 82 -5.71 -7.33 -26.95
N LYS A 83 -6.21 -6.17 -27.41
CA LYS A 83 -7.02 -5.27 -26.57
C LYS A 83 -8.27 -5.97 -26.05
N GLU A 84 -8.99 -6.68 -26.91
CA GLU A 84 -10.17 -7.45 -26.55
C GLU A 84 -9.84 -8.57 -25.56
N SER A 85 -8.68 -9.22 -25.73
CA SER A 85 -8.23 -10.26 -24.79
C SER A 85 -7.91 -9.72 -23.40
N LEU A 86 -7.39 -8.49 -23.29
CA LEU A 86 -7.06 -7.88 -21.99
C LEU A 86 -8.29 -7.47 -21.18
N VAL A 87 -9.42 -7.27 -21.87
CA VAL A 87 -10.72 -6.98 -21.24
C VAL A 87 -11.67 -8.16 -21.35
N ALA A 88 -11.18 -9.36 -21.66
CA ALA A 88 -12.02 -10.54 -21.64
C ALA A 88 -12.34 -10.92 -20.19
N ARG A 89 -13.48 -11.59 -19.98
CA ARG A 89 -13.79 -12.19 -18.69
C ARG A 89 -12.81 -13.30 -18.35
N PHE A 90 -12.47 -13.41 -17.07
CA PHE A 90 -11.60 -14.46 -16.56
C PHE A 90 -12.24 -15.84 -16.78
N SER A 91 -11.49 -16.77 -17.36
CA SER A 91 -11.95 -18.15 -17.46
C SER A 91 -11.63 -18.94 -16.18
N GLU A 92 -12.40 -20.00 -15.90
CA GLU A 92 -12.09 -20.91 -14.78
C GLU A 92 -10.65 -21.45 -14.87
N VAL A 93 -10.21 -21.78 -16.07
CA VAL A 93 -8.85 -22.31 -16.33
C VAL A 93 -7.79 -21.28 -15.95
N GLU A 94 -8.02 -20.02 -16.27
CA GLU A 94 -7.10 -18.91 -15.98
C GLU A 94 -7.03 -18.63 -14.48
N ILE A 95 -8.19 -18.59 -13.80
CA ILE A 95 -8.26 -18.44 -12.35
C ILE A 95 -7.53 -19.60 -11.67
N LYS A 96 -7.77 -20.84 -12.11
CA LYS A 96 -7.11 -22.03 -11.57
C LYS A 96 -5.61 -21.98 -11.81
N SER A 97 -5.16 -21.60 -13.01
CA SER A 97 -3.73 -21.47 -13.33
C SER A 97 -3.05 -20.47 -12.39
N ALA A 98 -3.65 -19.28 -12.22
CA ALA A 98 -3.11 -18.24 -11.34
C ALA A 98 -2.97 -18.72 -9.87
N VAL A 99 -3.96 -19.48 -9.37
CA VAL A 99 -3.88 -20.11 -8.04
C VAL A 99 -2.76 -21.14 -7.97
N TRP A 100 -2.55 -21.92 -9.04
CA TRP A 100 -1.50 -22.94 -9.09
C TRP A 100 -0.09 -22.38 -9.22
N ASP A 101 0.07 -21.26 -9.92
CA ASP A 101 1.34 -20.55 -10.09
C ASP A 101 1.81 -19.90 -8.77
N CYS A 102 0.89 -19.68 -7.83
CA CYS A 102 1.23 -19.22 -6.50
C CYS A 102 1.88 -20.33 -5.65
N GLY A 103 3.00 -20.04 -4.97
CA GLY A 103 3.66 -20.99 -4.08
C GLY A 103 2.77 -21.39 -2.90
N GLY A 104 2.62 -22.69 -2.64
CA GLY A 104 1.73 -23.18 -1.57
C GLY A 104 2.24 -22.89 -0.16
N ASP A 105 3.56 -22.82 0.00
CA ASP A 105 4.29 -22.61 1.26
C ASP A 105 4.54 -21.14 1.60
N LYS A 106 3.95 -20.21 0.83
CA LYS A 106 4.06 -18.77 1.10
C LYS A 106 3.39 -18.43 2.43
N SER A 107 3.91 -17.39 3.08
CA SER A 107 3.39 -16.91 4.36
C SER A 107 1.90 -16.55 4.22
N PRO A 108 1.04 -16.96 5.17
CA PRO A 108 -0.38 -16.67 5.10
C PRO A 108 -0.67 -15.19 5.31
N GLY A 109 -1.86 -14.77 4.86
CA GLY A 109 -2.39 -13.44 5.16
C GLY A 109 -2.86 -13.31 6.61
N PRO A 110 -3.54 -12.19 6.97
CA PRO A 110 -4.16 -12.01 8.28
C PRO A 110 -5.21 -13.08 8.64
N ASP A 111 -5.73 -13.79 7.64
CA ASP A 111 -6.66 -14.91 7.76
C ASP A 111 -6.01 -16.23 8.19
N GLY A 112 -4.68 -16.31 8.15
CA GLY A 112 -3.92 -17.53 8.48
C GLY A 112 -3.97 -18.61 7.40
N LEU A 113 -4.55 -18.34 6.23
CA LEU A 113 -4.66 -19.30 5.13
C LEU A 113 -3.55 -19.06 4.09
N ASN A 114 -3.00 -20.13 3.53
CA ASN A 114 -2.02 -20.07 2.45
C ASN A 114 -2.59 -20.71 1.17
N PHE A 115 -1.85 -20.59 0.06
CA PHE A 115 -2.28 -21.17 -1.21
C PHE A 115 -2.37 -22.69 -1.18
N ASN A 116 -1.66 -23.39 -0.29
CA ASN A 116 -1.81 -24.83 -0.15
C ASN A 116 -3.21 -25.21 0.36
N PHE A 117 -3.77 -24.43 1.28
CA PHE A 117 -5.16 -24.58 1.71
C PHE A 117 -6.13 -24.39 0.54
N ILE A 118 -5.96 -23.30 -0.23
CA ILE A 118 -6.84 -23.01 -1.38
C ILE A 118 -6.77 -24.13 -2.42
N LYS A 119 -5.57 -24.62 -2.74
CA LYS A 119 -5.36 -25.74 -3.67
C LYS A 119 -5.99 -27.05 -3.17
N LEU A 120 -5.86 -27.34 -1.87
CA LEU A 120 -6.43 -28.54 -1.25
C LEU A 120 -7.97 -28.54 -1.29
N PHE A 121 -8.58 -27.38 -1.09
CA PHE A 121 -10.04 -27.21 -1.05
C PHE A 121 -10.61 -26.57 -2.33
N TRP A 122 -9.87 -26.64 -3.44
CA TRP A 122 -10.24 -25.96 -4.69
C TRP A 122 -11.65 -26.32 -5.15
N GLU A 123 -12.02 -27.60 -5.18
CA GLU A 123 -13.36 -28.02 -5.64
C GLU A 123 -14.50 -27.44 -4.79
N THR A 124 -14.26 -27.18 -3.51
CA THR A 124 -15.24 -26.55 -2.61
C THR A 124 -15.30 -25.04 -2.82
N LEU A 125 -14.15 -24.38 -2.98
CA LEU A 125 -14.05 -22.91 -3.04
C LEU A 125 -14.26 -22.35 -4.45
N LYS A 126 -14.01 -23.16 -5.49
CA LYS A 126 -14.06 -22.76 -6.90
C LYS A 126 -15.33 -21.99 -7.28
N PRO A 127 -16.56 -22.42 -6.91
CA PRO A 127 -17.77 -21.69 -7.29
C PRO A 127 -17.79 -20.27 -6.74
N ASP A 128 -17.28 -20.06 -5.52
CA ASP A 128 -17.19 -18.74 -4.90
C ASP A 128 -16.14 -17.86 -5.57
N PHE A 129 -14.98 -18.43 -5.93
CA PHE A 129 -13.94 -17.71 -6.67
C PHE A 129 -14.41 -17.28 -8.06
N ILE A 130 -15.09 -18.16 -8.81
CA ILE A 130 -15.61 -17.83 -10.14
C ILE A 130 -16.64 -16.70 -10.02
N ARG A 131 -17.60 -16.82 -9.09
CA ARG A 131 -18.61 -15.78 -8.83
C ARG A 131 -17.97 -14.44 -8.45
N PHE A 132 -16.98 -14.47 -7.57
CA PHE A 132 -16.27 -13.26 -7.15
C PHE A 132 -15.56 -12.57 -8.34
N MET A 133 -14.89 -13.34 -9.20
CA MET A 133 -14.20 -12.78 -10.37
C MET A 133 -15.18 -12.27 -11.42
N ASP A 134 -16.35 -12.89 -11.56
CA ASP A 134 -17.44 -12.40 -12.41
C ASP A 134 -18.08 -11.11 -11.88
N GLU A 135 -18.19 -10.93 -10.56
CA GLU A 135 -18.70 -9.70 -9.92
C GLU A 135 -17.69 -8.55 -9.93
N PHE A 136 -16.39 -8.86 -9.88
CA PHE A 136 -15.31 -7.87 -9.93
C PHE A 136 -15.20 -7.19 -11.29
N TYR A 137 -15.55 -7.91 -12.36
CA TYR A 137 -15.53 -7.44 -13.74
C TYR A 137 -16.72 -6.51 -14.06
#